data_AF-A0A358NA37-F1
#
_entry.id   AF-A0A358NA37-F1
#
_cell.length_a   1.000
_cell.length_b   1.000
_cell.length_c   1.000
_cell.angle_alpha   90.00
_cell.angle_beta   90.00
_cell.angle_gamma   90.00
#
_symmetry.space_group_name_H-M   'P 1'
#
loop_
_entity.id
_entity.type
_entity.pdbx_description
1 polymer ?
#
loop_
_entity_poly.entity_id
_entity_poly.type
_entity_poly.pdbx_seq_one_letter_code
_entity_poly.pdbx_strand_id
1 'polypeptide(L)'
;MIHRVLPLFVLISLVLSLQSWGQKSSEKIILPVLDSVDNAMQRFVDQGQIAGAVTLVAHGGKVVHLGAVGLADIEANKQMQ
;
A
#
# COMPACT_ATOMS: atom_id res chain seq x y z
N MET A 1 2.67 55.16 -14.31
CA MET A 1 2.86 54.72 -12.90
C MET A 1 2.35 53.29 -12.62
N ILE A 2 1.96 52.51 -13.64
CA ILE A 2 1.31 51.18 -13.51
C ILE A 2 2.31 50.01 -13.68
N HIS A 3 3.56 50.30 -14.03
CA HIS A 3 4.58 49.30 -14.43
C HIS A 3 5.44 48.79 -13.25
N ARG A 4 5.25 49.30 -12.02
CA ARG A 4 6.09 48.96 -10.84
C ARG A 4 5.49 47.91 -9.92
N VAL A 5 4.18 47.62 -10.04
CA VAL A 5 3.44 46.67 -9.18
C VAL A 5 3.29 45.28 -9.80
N LEU A 6 3.46 45.17 -11.12
CA LEU A 6 3.40 43.90 -11.87
C LEU A 6 4.45 42.85 -11.44
N PRO A 7 5.73 43.19 -11.16
CA PRO A 7 6.72 42.17 -10.81
C PRO A 7 6.48 41.56 -9.42
N LEU A 8 5.81 42.29 -8.52
CA LEU A 8 5.51 41.81 -7.17
C LEU A 8 4.40 40.75 -7.17
N PHE A 9 3.43 40.86 -8.09
CA PHE A 9 2.32 39.91 -8.22
C PHE A 9 2.76 38.55 -8.80
N VAL A 10 3.74 38.57 -9.72
CA VAL A 10 4.33 37.35 -10.31
C VAL A 10 5.13 36.56 -9.27
N LEU A 11 5.89 37.27 -8.42
CA LEU A 11 6.66 36.66 -7.33
C LEU A 11 5.77 36.01 -6.26
N ILE A 12 4.63 36.63 -5.94
CA ILE A 12 3.64 36.07 -5.00
C ILE A 12 3.03 34.77 -5.56
N SER A 13 2.71 34.72 -6.86
CA SER A 13 2.13 33.53 -7.48
C SER A 13 3.13 32.35 -7.57
N LEU A 14 4.42 32.65 -7.72
CA LEU A 14 5.49 31.66 -7.74
C LEU A 14 5.70 31.00 -6.36
N VAL A 15 5.53 31.76 -5.27
CA VAL A 15 5.64 31.26 -3.90
C VAL A 15 4.44 30.40 -3.48
N LEU A 16 3.21 30.72 -3.91
CA LEU A 16 2.03 29.90 -3.60
C LEU A 16 2.07 28.50 -4.24
N SER A 17 2.75 28.34 -5.39
CA SER A 17 2.85 27.05 -6.08
C SER A 17 3.77 26.04 -5.38
N LEU A 18 4.69 26.49 -4.52
CA LEU A 18 5.63 25.63 -3.79
C LEU A 18 4.99 24.91 -2.59
N GLN A 19 3.90 25.44 -2.04
CA GLN A 19 3.26 24.84 -0.86
C GLN A 19 2.34 23.66 -1.19
N SER A 20 2.07 23.39 -2.47
CA SER A 20 1.13 22.34 -2.88
C SER A 20 1.75 20.92 -2.95
N TRP A 21 3.07 20.76 -2.77
CA TRP A 21 3.72 19.46 -2.99
C TRP A 21 4.18 18.71 -1.74
N GLY A 22 4.04 19.29 -0.55
CA GLY A 22 4.77 18.81 0.63
C GLY A 22 4.01 17.97 1.65
N GLN A 23 2.67 17.89 1.61
CA GLN A 23 1.95 17.31 2.75
C GLN A 23 0.69 16.53 2.36
N LYS A 24 0.86 15.51 1.52
CA LYS A 24 0.00 14.33 1.60
C LYS A 24 0.46 13.53 2.81
N SER A 25 0.13 14.05 4.01
CA SER A 25 0.38 13.37 5.27
C SER A 25 -0.26 12.00 5.15
N SER A 26 0.58 10.97 5.02
CA SER A 26 0.14 9.59 5.19
C SER A 26 -0.37 9.53 6.61
N GLU A 27 -1.68 9.64 6.76
CA GLU A 27 -2.40 9.23 7.94
C GLU A 27 -1.75 7.94 8.40
N LYS A 28 -1.20 7.95 9.62
CA LYS A 28 -0.52 6.80 10.19
C LYS A 28 -1.58 5.71 10.24
N ILE A 29 -1.59 4.86 9.22
CA ILE A 29 -2.57 3.80 9.12
C ILE A 29 -2.25 2.90 10.31
N ILE A 30 -3.13 2.92 11.30
CA ILE A 30 -3.20 1.86 12.30
C ILE A 30 -3.78 0.67 11.52
N LEU A 31 -2.95 0.07 10.66
CA LEU A 31 -3.33 -1.13 9.93
C LEU A 31 -3.64 -2.17 11.02
N PRO A 32 -4.79 -2.86 10.97
CA PRO A 32 -4.93 -4.08 11.76
C PRO A 32 -3.71 -4.93 11.43
N VAL A 33 -3.03 -5.43 12.46
CA VAL A 33 -1.77 -6.16 12.34
C VAL A 33 -1.93 -7.25 11.26
N LEU A 34 -1.32 -7.04 10.09
CA LEU A 34 -1.45 -7.91 8.91
C LEU A 34 -0.69 -9.22 9.06
N ASP A 35 0.16 -9.35 10.09
CA ASP A 35 0.75 -10.63 10.53
C ASP A 35 -0.32 -11.71 10.79
N SER A 36 -1.59 -11.32 10.89
CA SER A 36 -2.73 -12.22 11.01
C SER A 36 -3.13 -12.94 9.72
N VAL A 37 -2.83 -12.43 8.53
CA VAL A 37 -3.40 -12.97 7.28
C VAL A 37 -2.75 -14.31 6.90
N ASP A 38 -1.42 -14.37 6.85
CA ASP A 38 -0.73 -15.62 6.52
C ASP A 38 -0.96 -16.67 7.61
N ASN A 39 -0.98 -16.27 8.89
CA ASN A 39 -1.31 -17.17 10.00
C ASN A 39 -2.75 -17.70 9.90
N ALA A 40 -3.72 -16.84 9.56
CA ALA A 40 -5.09 -17.27 9.35
C ALA A 40 -5.18 -18.26 8.19
N MET A 41 -4.52 -17.98 7.05
CA MET A 41 -4.51 -18.87 5.90
C MET A 41 -3.77 -20.18 6.17
N GLN A 42 -2.66 -20.14 6.89
CA GLN A 42 -1.90 -21.30 7.32
C GLN A 42 -2.77 -22.22 8.19
N ARG A 43 -3.62 -21.69 9.07
CA ARG A 43 -4.55 -22.52 9.85
C ARG A 43 -5.51 -23.33 8.98
N PHE A 44 -5.95 -22.82 7.82
CA PHE A 44 -6.80 -23.58 6.89
C PHE A 44 -6.00 -24.67 6.16
N VAL A 45 -4.71 -24.41 5.87
CA VAL A 45 -3.78 -25.41 5.33
C VAL A 45 -3.52 -26.51 6.36
N ASP A 46 -3.21 -26.15 7.59
CA ASP A 46 -2.93 -27.08 8.69
C ASP A 46 -4.14 -27.95 9.03
N GLN A 47 -5.36 -27.41 8.92
CA GLN A 47 -6.61 -28.16 9.08
C GLN A 47 -6.96 -29.03 7.86
N GLY A 48 -6.17 -28.99 6.79
CA GLY A 48 -6.40 -29.73 5.56
C GLY A 48 -7.63 -29.26 4.78
N GLN A 49 -8.11 -28.04 5.03
CA GLN A 49 -9.31 -27.49 4.37
C GLN A 49 -8.98 -26.94 2.98
N ILE A 50 -7.76 -26.46 2.79
CA ILE A 50 -7.22 -26.00 1.51
C ILE A 50 -5.78 -26.50 1.35
N ALA A 51 -5.32 -26.68 0.11
CA ALA A 51 -3.95 -27.08 -0.16
C ALA A 51 -2.94 -25.94 0.05
N GLY A 52 -3.34 -24.71 -0.27
CA GLY A 52 -2.55 -23.50 -0.20
C GLY A 52 -3.35 -22.27 -0.61
N ALA A 53 -2.79 -21.08 -0.41
CA ALA A 53 -3.41 -19.82 -0.77
C ALA A 53 -2.38 -18.74 -1.11
N VAL A 54 -2.76 -17.80 -1.98
CA VAL A 54 -2.06 -16.53 -2.21
C VAL A 54 -3.00 -15.40 -1.84
N THR A 55 -2.53 -14.47 -1.01
CA THR A 55 -3.34 -13.35 -0.52
C THR A 55 -2.69 -12.03 -0.86
N LEU A 56 -3.43 -11.14 -1.53
CA LEU A 56 -3.04 -9.77 -1.82
C LEU A 56 -3.99 -8.81 -1.09
N VAL A 57 -3.43 -7.90 -0.30
CA VAL A 57 -4.18 -6.83 0.37
C VAL A 57 -3.68 -5.49 -0.15
N ALA A 58 -4.60 -4.67 -0.64
CA ALA A 58 -4.32 -3.31 -1.08
C ALA A 58 -5.07 -2.29 -0.22
N HIS A 59 -4.39 -1.21 0.16
CA HIS A 59 -4.97 -0.10 0.90
C HIS A 59 -4.34 1.22 0.44
N GLY A 60 -5.17 2.25 0.25
CA GLY A 60 -4.70 3.57 -0.17
C GLY A 60 -3.97 3.58 -1.52
N GLY A 61 -4.34 2.69 -2.44
CA GLY A 61 -3.69 2.54 -3.75
C GLY A 61 -2.30 1.89 -3.69
N LYS A 62 -1.94 1.25 -2.58
CA LYS A 62 -0.68 0.50 -2.41
C LYS A 62 -0.98 -0.93 -2.00
N VAL A 63 -0.15 -1.88 -2.44
CA VAL A 63 -0.15 -3.25 -1.89
C VAL A 63 0.48 -3.17 -0.50
N VAL A 64 -0.28 -3.56 0.52
CA VAL A 64 0.15 -3.55 1.93
C VAL A 64 0.44 -4.96 2.48
N HIS A 65 -0.01 -6.00 1.78
CA HIS A 65 0.36 -7.39 2.05
C HIS A 65 0.31 -8.21 0.76
N LEU A 66 1.30 -9.09 0.59
CA LEU A 66 1.32 -10.14 -0.41
C LEU A 66 1.99 -11.35 0.22
N GLY A 67 1.24 -12.44 0.37
CA GLY A 67 1.71 -13.65 1.04
C GLY A 67 1.20 -14.91 0.35
N ALA A 68 1.96 -15.99 0.51
CA ALA A 68 1.67 -17.30 -0.05
C ALA A 68 1.91 -18.36 1.03
N VAL A 69 0.96 -19.29 1.18
CA VAL A 69 1.06 -20.42 2.12
C VAL A 69 0.64 -21.73 1.45
N GLY A 70 1.20 -22.85 1.91
CA GLY A 70 0.86 -24.18 1.43
C GLY A 70 1.32 -24.48 0.00
N LEU A 71 0.69 -25.48 -0.61
CA LEU A 71 1.09 -26.05 -1.89
C LEU A 71 0.21 -25.57 -3.04
N ALA A 72 0.86 -25.25 -4.16
CA ALA A 72 0.23 -25.08 -5.47
C ALA A 72 -0.05 -26.41 -6.16
N ASP A 73 0.76 -27.43 -5.85
CA ASP A 73 0.61 -28.79 -6.35
C ASP A 73 1.01 -29.76 -5.24
N ILE A 74 0.05 -30.59 -4.81
CA ILE A 74 0.25 -31.55 -3.71
C ILE A 74 1.13 -32.72 -4.18
N GLU A 75 0.90 -33.23 -5.40
CA GLU A 75 1.61 -34.40 -5.92
C GLU A 75 3.07 -34.06 -6.22
N ALA A 76 3.31 -32.88 -6.78
CA ALA A 76 4.65 -32.38 -7.06
C ALA A 76 5.31 -31.70 -5.84
N ASN A 77 4.62 -31.60 -4.69
CA ASN A 77 5.06 -30.86 -3.50
C ASN A 77 5.56 -29.44 -3.82
N LYS A 78 4.84 -28.75 -4.72
CA LYS A 78 5.20 -27.41 -5.19
C LYS A 78 4.60 -26.36 -4.28
N GLN A 79 5.41 -25.47 -3.72
CA GLN A 79 4.95 -24.36 -2.89
C GLN A 79 4.18 -23.30 -3.69
N MET A 80 3.19 -22.66 -3.07
CA MET A 80 2.60 -21.42 -3.59
C MET A 80 3.65 -20.31 -3.73
N GLN A 81 3.41 -19.36 -4.64
CA GLN A 81 4.33 -18.28 -5.03
C GLN A 81 3.60 -16.94 -5.08
#